data_AF-A0A7C4I5H9-F1
#
_entry.id   AF-A0A7C4I5H9-F1
#
_cell.length_a   1.000
_cell.length_b   1.000
_cell.length_c   1.000
_cell.angle_alpha   90.00
_cell.angle_beta   90.00
_cell.angle_gamma   90.00
#
_symmetry.space_group_name_H-M   'P 1'
#
loop_
_entity.id
_entity.type
_entity.pdbx_description
1 polymer ?
#
loop_
_entity_poly.entity_id
_entity_poly.type
_entity_poly.pdbx_seq_one_letter_code
_entity_poly.pdbx_strand_id
1 'polypeptide(L)' 'MDRKVNHRDIVRLLESLGIDNFRSDMGKHEFVLYKREDFCKLLRFVGRGDGEGKNCVLLGSYKIILEEEAY' A
#
# COMPACT_ATOMS: atom_id res chain seq x y z
N MET A 1 -7.95 21.80 -8.43
CA MET A 1 -6.54 21.52 -8.11
C MET A 1 -6.40 20.02 -7.95
N ASP A 2 -5.94 19.32 -8.99
CA ASP A 2 -5.54 17.92 -8.90
C ASP A 2 -4.28 17.81 -8.02
N ARG A 3 -4.45 17.55 -6.73
CA ARG A 3 -3.32 17.15 -5.89
C ARG A 3 -2.88 15.77 -6.36
N LYS A 4 -1.82 15.72 -7.16
CA LYS A 4 -1.12 14.47 -7.49
C LYS A 4 -0.59 13.87 -6.18
N VAL A 5 -1.00 12.64 -5.90
CA VAL A 5 -0.48 11.84 -4.79
C VAL A 5 1.00 11.57 -5.07
N ASN A 6 1.89 12.01 -4.19
CA ASN A 6 3.33 11.79 -4.32
C ASN A 6 3.78 10.66 -3.38
N HIS A 7 5.00 10.15 -3.59
CA HIS A 7 5.59 9.09 -2.77
C HIS A 7 5.48 9.35 -1.26
N ARG A 8 5.76 10.58 -0.83
CA ARG A 8 5.70 10.99 0.58
C ARG A 8 4.28 10.94 1.15
N ASP A 9 3.25 11.17 0.33
CA ASP A 9 1.86 11.06 0.77
C ASP A 9 1.48 9.60 1.02
N ILE A 10 1.96 8.67 0.20
CA ILE A 10 1.78 7.23 0.42
C ILE A 10 2.51 6.78 1.69
N VAL A 11 3.76 7.20 1.90
CA VAL A 11 4.50 6.88 3.14
C VAL A 11 3.74 7.35 4.37
N ARG A 12 3.28 8.61 4.38
CA ARG A 12 2.51 9.17 5.50
C ARG A 12 1.20 8.43 5.74
N LEU A 13 0.54 7.99 4.66
CA LEU A 13 -0.66 7.19 4.77
C LEU A 13 -0.35 5.85 5.46
N LEU A 14 0.67 5.12 4.99
CA LEU A 14 1.08 3.84 5.59
C LEU A 14 1.43 4.01 7.08
N GLU A 15 2.23 5.03 7.41
CA GLU A 15 2.57 5.36 8.81
C GLU A 15 1.32 5.69 9.65
N SER A 16 0.37 6.45 9.10
CA SER A 16 -0.89 6.79 9.81
C SER A 16 -1.78 5.58 10.09
N LEU A 17 -1.64 4.52 9.28
CA LEU A 17 -2.32 3.24 9.45
C LEU A 17 -1.54 2.29 10.38
N GLY A 18 -0.39 2.71 10.91
CA GLY A 18 0.50 1.89 11.72
C GLY A 18 1.23 0.81 10.92
N ILE A 19 1.51 1.08 9.64
CA ILE A 19 2.26 0.19 8.74
C ILE A 19 3.68 0.73 8.64
N ASP A 20 4.57 0.18 9.46
CA ASP A 20 6.00 0.55 9.53
C ASP A 20 6.92 -0.39 8.74
N ASN A 21 6.48 -1.63 8.46
CA ASN A 21 7.28 -2.63 7.77
C ASN A 21 6.90 -2.75 6.28
N PHE A 22 7.47 -1.89 5.45
CA PHE A 22 7.27 -1.91 4.00
C PHE A 22 8.53 -1.55 3.23
N ARG A 23 8.62 -2.04 1.99
CA ARG A 23 9.62 -1.61 1.01
C ARG A 23 8.96 -0.65 0.03
N SER A 24 9.72 0.31 -0.48
CA SER A 24 9.26 1.21 -1.53
C SER A 24 10.28 1.33 -2.66
N ASP A 25 9.80 1.46 -3.90
CA ASP A 25 10.58 1.67 -5.11
C ASP A 25 10.05 2.91 -5.83
N MET A 26 10.79 4.02 -5.74
CA MET A 26 10.43 5.27 -6.41
C MET A 26 10.52 5.19 -7.93
N GLY A 27 11.36 4.32 -8.50
CA GLY A 27 11.50 4.17 -9.95
C GLY A 27 10.30 3.46 -10.57
N LYS A 28 9.71 2.52 -9.84
CA LYS A 28 8.54 1.74 -10.28
C LYS A 28 7.20 2.27 -9.75
N HIS A 29 7.24 3.25 -8.85
CA HIS A 29 6.06 3.71 -8.11
C HIS A 29 5.38 2.56 -7.35
N GLU A 30 6.17 1.71 -6.72
CA GLU A 30 5.67 0.52 -6.00
C GLU A 30 5.98 0.60 -4.50
N PHE A 31 5.04 0.10 -3.69
CA PHE A 31 5.23 -0.23 -2.28
C PHE A 31 4.92 -1.71 -2.08
N VAL A 32 5.70 -2.38 -1.25
CA VAL A 32 5.53 -3.79 -0.92
C VAL A 32 5.32 -3.90 0.57
N LEU A 33 4.19 -4.47 0.95
CA LEU A 33 3.84 -4.83 2.32
C LEU A 33 4.08 -6.34 2.49
N TYR A 34 4.62 -6.71 3.64
CA TYR A 34 4.95 -8.11 3.96
C TYR A 34 3.93 -8.77 4.89
N LYS A 35 3.10 -7.96 5.56
CA LYS A 35 2.07 -8.43 6.49
C LYS A 35 0.70 -8.29 5.85
N ARG A 36 -0.03 -9.40 5.79
CA ARG A 36 -1.42 -9.41 5.30
C ARG A 36 -2.32 -8.52 6.15
N GLU A 37 -2.08 -8.43 7.46
CA GLU A 37 -2.82 -7.53 8.35
C GLU A 37 -2.67 -6.06 7.93
N ASP A 38 -1.46 -5.63 7.60
CA ASP A 38 -1.18 -4.26 7.17
C ASP A 38 -1.83 -3.95 5.81
N PHE A 39 -1.79 -4.93 4.90
CA PHE A 39 -2.53 -4.83 3.65
C PHE A 39 -4.04 -4.74 3.86
N CYS A 40 -4.60 -5.50 4.81
CA CYS A 40 -6.01 -5.39 5.17
C CYS A 40 -6.37 -4.02 5.77
N LYS A 41 -5.50 -3.41 6.61
CA LYS A 41 -5.70 -2.04 7.12
C LYS A 41 -5.80 -1.04 5.97
N LEU A 42 -4.91 -1.16 5.00
CA LEU A 42 -4.91 -0.34 3.79
C LEU A 42 -6.17 -0.55 2.95
N LEU A 43 -6.59 -1.79 2.71
CA LEU A 43 -7.81 -2.12 1.97
C LEU A 43 -9.06 -1.48 2.62
N ARG A 44 -9.17 -1.59 3.95
CA ARG A 44 -10.23 -0.93 4.73
C ARG A 44 -10.21 0.58 4.57
N PHE A 45 -9.03 1.20 4.62
CA PHE A 45 -8.88 2.65 4.41
C PHE A 45 -9.36 3.10 3.03
N VAL A 46 -9.01 2.37 1.97
CA VAL A 46 -9.41 2.73 0.60
C VAL A 46 -10.87 2.38 0.28
N GLY A 47 -11.63 1.85 1.24
CA GLY A 47 -13.02 1.44 1.04
C GLY A 47 -13.16 0.22 0.13
N ARG A 48 -12.08 -0.53 -0.13
CA ARG A 48 -12.16 -1.83 -0.78
C ARG A 48 -12.34 -2.87 0.33
N GLY A 49 -13.59 -3.31 0.53
CA GLY A 49 -13.91 -4.43 1.41
C GLY A 49 -13.06 -5.67 1.09
N ASP A 50 -12.93 -6.57 2.08
CA ASP A 50 -12.08 -7.76 2.09
C ASP A 50 -11.67 -8.21 0.69
N GLY A 51 -10.42 -7.91 0.35
CA GLY A 51 -9.83 -8.16 -0.96
C GLY A 51 -9.66 -9.65 -1.18
N GLU A 52 -10.76 -10.35 -1.49
CA GLU A 52 -10.73 -11.73 -1.95
C GLU A 52 -9.86 -11.79 -3.22
N GLY A 53 -8.63 -12.29 -3.05
CA GLY A 53 -7.76 -12.73 -4.13
C GLY A 53 -6.87 -11.67 -4.80
N LYS A 54 -6.87 -10.40 -4.38
CA LYS A 54 -5.99 -9.37 -4.97
C LYS A 54 -4.90 -8.93 -4.01
N ASN A 55 -3.69 -9.41 -4.24
CA ASN A 55 -2.46 -9.00 -3.55
C ASN A 55 -1.95 -7.62 -4.02
N CYS A 56 -2.80 -6.75 -4.57
CA CYS A 56 -2.41 -5.41 -4.96
C CYS A 56 -3.54 -4.38 -4.91
N VAL A 57 -3.20 -3.14 -4.58
CA VAL A 57 -4.08 -1.98 -4.59
C VAL A 57 -3.37 -0.81 -5.26
N LEU A 58 -4.13 0.01 -5.99
CA LEU A 58 -3.63 1.23 -6.63
C LEU A 58 -4.09 2.44 -5.83
N LEU A 59 -3.14 3.31 -5.47
CA LEU A 59 -3.36 4.60 -4.82
C LEU A 59 -2.76 5.71 -5.67
N GLY A 60 -3.61 6.40 -6.42
CA GLY A 60 -3.16 7.37 -7.42
C GLY A 60 -2.29 6.67 -8.48
N SER A 61 -1.04 7.12 -8.63
CA SER A 61 -0.05 6.52 -9.51
C SER A 61 0.84 5.47 -8.84
N TYR A 62 0.59 5.12 -7.58
CA TYR A 62 1.38 4.15 -6.83
C TYR A 62 0.65 2.82 -6.72
N LYS A 63 1.40 1.73 -6.85
CA LYS A 63 0.92 0.37 -6.67
C LYS A 63 1.44 -0.18 -5.37
N ILE A 64 0.56 -0.69 -4.53
CA ILE A 64 0.90 -1.29 -3.24
C ILE A 64 0.59 -2.77 -3.34
N ILE A 65 1.58 -3.62 -3.05
CA ILE A 65 1.56 -5.05 -3.29
C ILE A 65 1.72 -5.76 -1.94
N LEU A 66 0.98 -6.85 -1.74
CA LEU A 66 1.25 -7.80 -0.67
C LEU A 66 2.18 -8.88 -1.22
N GLU A 67 3.41 -8.94 -0.70
CA GLU A 67 4.38 -10.00 -0.99
C GLU A 67 4.59 -10.77 0.32
N GLU A 68 3.97 -11.95 0.43
CA GLU A 68 4.22 -12.84 1.57
C GLU A 68 5.67 -13.33 1.43
N GLU A 69 6.50 -13.18 2.48
CA GLU A 69 7.87 -13.70 2.46
C GLU A 69 7.82 -15.19 2.11
N ALA A 70 8.28 -15.54 0.91
CA ALA A 70 8.41 -16.92 0.48
C ALA A 70 9.53 -17.56 1.31
N TYR A 71 9.14 -18.28 2.36
CA TYR A 71 10.00 -19.11 3.17
C TYR A 71 10.41 -20.40 2.45
#